data_AF-A0A2A7SAD5-F1
#
_entry.id   AF-A0A2A7SAD5-F1
#
_cell.length_a   1.000
_cell.length_b   1.000
_cell.length_c   1.000
_cell.angle_alpha   90.00
_cell.angle_beta   90.00
_cell.angle_gamma   90.00
#
_symmetry.space_group_name_H-M   'P 1'
#
loop_
_entity.id
_entity.type
_entity.pdbx_description
1 polymer ?
#
loop_
_entity_poly.entity_id
_entity_poly.type
_entity_poly.pdbx_seq_one_letter_code
_entity_poly.pdbx_strand_id
1 'polypeptide(L)'
;MANNYYDMTGVLMLDSVTPIIRALFTAFDLPADGDAAGEVYIAAVSESSSHSWESVGDNIDNDLFTALGLKVDGFDNFTVEEKLQHLADHFKVSDKPEIVSFFEDTNFDEDADLDSLVMLAGGFDDGHGLTGYRIEGCWHCSAARLFEFGGHGDYLGKHFAVSESSNRIVSFGQRVDIALANGDVSDATKAISQHVASVIAGISDEVIRAQVLHGLITQLAPVTTGGWSPANGVMTDLQYTTYRGCRCPSCGDREQLSGQSFSIDAGTASQTMHCEACEASWSDSYRLIGYSDLEGGLDHEGINRVVADVKERGVAVVDAGDAAAAISDSGDELGVGLRQFEIDIAVSKLIDG
;
A
#
# COMPACT_ATOMS: atom_id res chain seq x y z
N MET A 1 20.34 36.89 5.93
CA MET A 1 19.93 35.48 6.08
C MET A 1 18.68 35.30 5.24
N ALA A 2 18.53 34.17 4.56
CA ALA A 2 17.27 33.84 3.89
C ALA A 2 16.60 32.78 4.75
N ASN A 3 15.28 32.88 4.86
CA ASN A 3 14.45 31.96 5.61
C ASN A 3 13.67 31.12 4.61
N ASN A 4 13.47 29.86 4.95
CA ASN A 4 12.68 28.93 4.17
C ASN A 4 11.38 28.67 4.92
N TYR A 5 10.30 28.63 4.16
CA TYR A 5 8.95 28.48 4.66
C TYR A 5 8.26 27.37 3.89
N TYR A 6 7.29 26.73 4.52
CA TYR A 6 6.41 25.77 3.88
C TYR A 6 4.97 26.25 4.06
N ASP A 7 4.26 26.36 2.95
CA ASP A 7 2.82 26.62 2.96
C ASP A 7 2.12 25.50 2.19
N MET A 8 0.95 25.07 2.67
CA MET A 8 0.11 24.11 1.96
C MET A 8 -1.37 24.43 2.09
N THR A 9 -2.13 23.95 1.10
CA THR A 9 -3.59 23.94 1.12
C THR A 9 -4.08 22.59 0.65
N GLY A 10 -5.28 22.20 1.07
CA GLY A 10 -5.88 20.98 0.57
C GLY A 10 -7.26 20.73 1.14
N VAL A 11 -7.69 19.48 1.04
CA VAL A 11 -8.94 19.03 1.62
C VAL A 11 -8.81 17.68 2.29
N LEU A 12 -9.56 17.50 3.37
CA LEU A 12 -9.91 16.21 3.95
C LEU A 12 -11.14 15.65 3.22
N MET A 13 -11.16 14.36 2.90
CA MET A 13 -12.27 13.67 2.24
C MET A 13 -13.11 12.92 3.27
N LEU A 14 -14.25 13.47 3.67
CA LEU A 14 -15.04 13.01 4.81
C LEU A 14 -16.54 13.30 4.67
N ASP A 15 -17.38 12.61 5.45
CA ASP A 15 -18.84 12.75 5.42
C ASP A 15 -19.31 14.00 6.18
N SER A 16 -18.73 14.27 7.36
CA SER A 16 -19.08 15.44 8.19
C SER A 16 -17.97 15.89 9.13
N VAL A 17 -17.88 17.20 9.42
CA VAL A 17 -16.92 17.77 10.37
C VAL A 17 -17.42 17.58 11.80
N THR A 18 -16.94 16.51 12.44
CA THR A 18 -17.28 16.13 13.82
C THR A 18 -16.33 16.75 14.85
N PRO A 19 -16.62 16.62 16.17
CA PRO A 19 -15.70 17.06 17.22
C PRO A 19 -14.28 16.50 17.10
N ILE A 20 -14.09 15.22 16.73
CA ILE A 20 -12.75 14.66 16.52
C ILE A 20 -12.01 15.35 15.36
N ILE A 21 -12.67 15.55 14.23
CA ILE A 21 -12.07 16.25 13.08
C ILE A 21 -11.67 17.67 13.47
N ARG A 22 -12.50 18.37 14.24
CA ARG A 22 -12.18 19.72 14.73
C ARG A 22 -10.96 19.70 15.64
N ALA A 23 -10.91 18.78 16.60
CA ALA A 23 -9.81 18.72 17.55
C ALA A 23 -8.47 18.42 16.85
N LEU A 24 -8.45 17.49 15.89
CA LEU A 24 -7.21 17.09 15.23
C LEU A 24 -6.74 18.07 14.15
N PHE A 25 -7.65 18.72 13.41
CA PHE A 25 -7.28 19.48 12.21
C PHE A 25 -7.48 21.00 12.32
N THR A 26 -7.98 21.55 13.43
CA THR A 26 -8.08 23.03 13.60
C THR A 26 -6.73 23.72 13.49
N ALA A 27 -5.64 23.05 13.90
CA ALA A 27 -4.27 23.51 13.74
C ALA A 27 -3.86 23.73 12.26
N PHE A 28 -4.63 23.17 11.32
CA PHE A 28 -4.51 23.32 9.87
C PHE A 28 -5.61 24.23 9.30
N ASP A 29 -5.90 25.36 9.96
CA ASP A 29 -6.85 26.38 9.52
C ASP A 29 -8.23 25.83 9.08
N LEU A 30 -8.69 24.74 9.72
CA LEU A 30 -9.98 24.13 9.45
C LEU A 30 -11.11 25.16 9.69
N PRO A 31 -11.99 25.44 8.72
CA PRO A 31 -13.06 26.41 8.90
C PRO A 31 -14.06 26.02 9.99
N ALA A 32 -14.44 26.99 10.84
CA ALA A 32 -15.38 26.76 11.94
C ALA A 32 -16.78 26.28 11.49
N ASP A 33 -17.27 26.73 10.34
CA ASP A 33 -18.66 26.49 9.89
C ASP A 33 -18.77 25.45 8.75
N GLY A 34 -17.80 24.54 8.62
CA GLY A 34 -17.76 23.56 7.54
C GLY A 34 -18.78 22.42 7.66
N ASP A 35 -20.05 22.62 7.29
CA ASP A 35 -21.02 21.52 7.06
C ASP A 35 -20.85 20.85 5.67
N ALA A 36 -19.63 20.87 5.13
CA ALA A 36 -19.39 20.41 3.76
C ALA A 36 -19.36 18.88 3.68
N ALA A 37 -20.39 18.31 3.05
CA ALA A 37 -20.40 16.90 2.69
C ALA A 37 -19.36 16.63 1.59
N GLY A 38 -18.42 15.72 1.87
CA GLY A 38 -17.50 15.13 0.90
C GLY A 38 -16.07 15.65 0.92
N GLU A 39 -15.87 16.97 1.09
CA GLU A 39 -14.53 17.57 1.14
C GLU A 39 -14.50 18.83 2.02
N VAL A 40 -13.48 18.95 2.89
CA VAL A 40 -13.33 20.07 3.83
C VAL A 40 -11.94 20.67 3.72
N TYR A 41 -11.87 21.99 3.57
CA TYR A 41 -10.62 22.73 3.40
C TYR A 41 -9.72 22.66 4.64
N ILE A 42 -8.42 22.53 4.40
CA ILE A 42 -7.35 22.71 5.38
C ILE A 42 -6.20 23.51 4.76
N ALA A 43 -5.40 24.17 5.60
CA ALA A 43 -4.17 24.83 5.21
C ALA A 43 -3.15 24.86 6.35
N ALA A 44 -1.86 24.79 6.01
CA ALA A 44 -0.81 25.23 6.92
C ALA A 44 -0.11 26.41 6.27
N VAL A 45 -0.16 27.57 6.92
CA VAL A 45 0.51 28.78 6.48
C VAL A 45 1.59 29.13 7.50
N SER A 46 2.84 29.13 7.06
CA SER A 46 4.03 29.33 7.89
C SER A 46 4.01 30.58 8.77
N GLU A 47 3.24 31.60 8.41
CA GLU A 47 3.12 32.86 9.16
C GLU A 47 1.96 32.89 10.16
N SER A 48 0.96 32.00 10.04
CA SER A 48 -0.29 32.10 10.80
C SER A 48 -0.79 30.80 11.42
N SER A 49 -0.39 29.64 10.90
CA SER A 49 -0.80 28.33 11.42
C SER A 49 0.31 27.75 12.29
N SER A 50 -0.07 27.09 13.39
CA SER A 50 0.85 26.25 14.16
C SER A 50 0.23 24.87 14.25
N HIS A 51 0.90 23.91 13.63
CA HIS A 51 0.49 22.50 13.61
C HIS A 51 1.40 21.64 14.48
N SER A 52 1.98 22.24 15.54
CA SER A 52 2.68 21.48 16.57
C SER A 52 1.74 20.50 17.26
N TRP A 53 2.27 19.40 17.77
CA TRP A 53 1.48 18.50 18.62
C TRP A 53 0.91 19.22 19.85
N GLU A 54 1.60 20.22 20.40
CA GLU A 54 1.06 21.08 21.45
C GLU A 54 -0.22 21.81 20.98
N SER A 55 -0.20 22.41 19.78
CA SER A 55 -1.36 23.10 19.21
C SER A 55 -2.52 22.14 18.92
N VAL A 56 -2.23 20.91 18.46
CA VAL A 56 -3.24 19.85 18.34
C VAL A 56 -3.81 19.49 19.71
N GLY A 57 -2.94 19.33 20.72
CA GLY A 57 -3.31 19.03 22.09
C GLY A 57 -4.20 20.11 22.73
N ASP A 58 -3.99 21.38 22.43
CA ASP A 58 -4.84 22.48 22.90
C ASP A 58 -6.27 22.42 22.35
N ASN A 59 -6.43 21.91 21.12
CA ASN A 59 -7.73 21.71 20.49
C ASN A 59 -8.45 20.43 20.99
N ILE A 60 -7.72 19.50 21.60
CA ILE A 60 -8.29 18.40 22.36
C ILE A 60 -8.59 18.93 23.77
N ASP A 61 -9.80 19.48 23.93
CA ASP A 61 -10.25 20.12 25.16
C ASP A 61 -11.21 19.23 26.00
N ASN A 62 -11.55 19.71 27.19
CA ASN A 62 -12.42 18.98 28.11
C ASN A 62 -13.88 18.92 27.61
N ASP A 63 -14.28 19.86 26.74
CA ASP A 63 -15.60 19.88 26.14
C ASP A 63 -15.73 18.75 25.11
N LEU A 64 -14.68 18.45 24.33
CA LEU A 64 -14.60 17.26 23.48
C LEU A 64 -14.76 15.98 24.32
N PHE A 65 -13.99 15.84 25.41
CA PHE A 65 -14.10 14.67 26.29
C PHE A 65 -15.52 14.52 26.83
N THR A 66 -16.12 15.61 27.27
CA THR A 66 -17.51 15.62 27.75
C THR A 66 -18.51 15.25 26.65
N ALA A 67 -18.31 15.74 25.42
CA ALA A 67 -19.15 15.42 24.27
C ALA A 67 -19.08 13.93 23.88
N LEU A 68 -17.91 13.31 24.04
CA LEU A 68 -17.70 11.87 23.87
C LEU A 68 -18.15 11.04 25.08
N GLY A 69 -18.58 11.68 26.17
CA GLY A 69 -19.01 11.01 27.39
C GLY A 69 -17.86 10.49 28.26
N LEU A 70 -16.63 10.96 28.02
CA LEU A 70 -15.45 10.69 28.84
C LEU A 70 -15.46 11.57 30.09
N LYS A 71 -15.11 10.98 31.22
CA LYS A 71 -14.89 11.70 32.49
C LYS A 71 -13.52 11.34 33.01
N VAL A 72 -12.63 12.33 33.00
CA VAL A 72 -11.24 12.17 33.44
C VAL A 72 -10.93 13.24 34.48
N ASP A 73 -10.23 12.84 35.53
CA ASP A 73 -9.77 13.76 36.57
C ASP A 73 -8.43 14.35 36.17
N GLY A 74 -8.25 15.66 36.38
CA GLY A 74 -6.96 16.32 36.15
C GLY A 74 -6.65 16.65 34.68
N PHE A 75 -7.66 16.70 33.81
CA PHE A 75 -7.55 16.99 32.37
C PHE A 75 -6.62 18.16 32.03
N ASP A 76 -6.71 19.25 32.78
CA ASP A 76 -5.92 20.47 32.55
C ASP A 76 -4.40 20.25 32.66
N ASN A 77 -3.95 19.13 33.24
CA ASN A 77 -2.54 18.79 33.37
C ASN A 77 -2.08 17.74 32.34
N PHE A 78 -2.96 17.25 31.47
CA PHE A 78 -2.62 16.20 30.52
C PHE A 78 -1.74 16.73 29.40
N THR A 79 -0.71 15.96 29.04
CA THR A 79 0.03 16.15 27.80
C THR A 79 -0.82 15.80 26.59
N VAL A 80 -0.42 16.23 25.39
CA VAL A 80 -1.07 15.80 24.14
C VAL A 80 -1.08 14.26 24.00
N GLU A 81 0.02 13.61 24.36
CA GLU A 81 0.14 12.15 24.35
C GLU A 81 -0.91 11.51 25.26
N GLU A 82 -1.04 11.97 26.52
CA GLU A 82 -2.02 11.45 27.48
C GLU A 82 -3.46 11.66 26.99
N LYS A 83 -3.76 12.81 26.38
CA LYS A 83 -5.07 13.08 25.77
C LYS A 83 -5.37 12.11 24.62
N LEU A 84 -4.42 11.90 23.71
CA LEU A 84 -4.57 10.97 22.59
C LEU A 84 -4.71 9.52 23.08
N GLN A 85 -4.00 9.12 24.13
CA GLN A 85 -4.08 7.78 24.70
C GLN A 85 -5.46 7.52 25.32
N HIS A 86 -6.03 8.52 26.01
CA HIS A 86 -7.41 8.44 26.50
C HIS A 86 -8.44 8.34 25.38
N LEU A 87 -8.23 9.02 24.24
CA LEU A 87 -9.08 8.83 23.05
C LEU A 87 -8.90 7.41 22.49
N ALA A 88 -7.68 6.90 22.39
CA ALA A 88 -7.43 5.54 21.93
C ALA A 88 -8.16 4.48 22.79
N ASP A 89 -8.14 4.65 24.11
CA ASP A 89 -8.88 3.79 25.04
C ASP A 89 -10.39 3.89 24.84
N HIS A 90 -10.90 5.10 24.64
CA HIS A 90 -12.32 5.33 24.39
C HIS A 90 -12.82 4.62 23.13
N PHE A 91 -12.08 4.76 22.03
CA PHE A 91 -12.40 4.15 20.75
C PHE A 91 -11.96 2.67 20.65
N LYS A 92 -11.34 2.13 21.70
CA LYS A 92 -10.86 0.74 21.80
C LYS A 92 -9.87 0.39 20.69
N VAL A 93 -8.95 1.32 20.42
CA VAL A 93 -7.92 1.17 19.39
C VAL A 93 -6.51 1.14 19.95
N SER A 94 -6.34 1.23 21.28
CA SER A 94 -5.03 1.25 21.95
C SER A 94 -4.15 0.04 21.64
N ASP A 95 -4.75 -1.12 21.38
CA ASP A 95 -4.01 -2.37 21.07
C ASP A 95 -3.73 -2.54 19.56
N LYS A 96 -4.18 -1.60 18.71
CA LYS A 96 -3.94 -1.70 17.26
C LYS A 96 -2.45 -1.44 16.96
N PRO A 97 -1.77 -2.30 16.19
CA PRO A 97 -0.34 -2.16 15.92
C PRO A 97 0.09 -0.79 15.41
N GLU A 98 -0.73 -0.18 14.55
CA GLU A 98 -0.49 1.17 14.01
C GLU A 98 -0.57 2.27 15.08
N ILE A 99 -1.47 2.13 16.06
CA ILE A 99 -1.60 3.07 17.18
C ILE A 99 -0.47 2.89 18.18
N VAL A 100 -0.09 1.64 18.47
CA VAL A 100 1.05 1.32 19.35
C VAL A 100 2.34 1.90 18.78
N SER A 101 2.65 1.60 17.50
CA SER A 101 3.86 2.13 16.84
C SER A 101 3.84 3.65 16.77
N PHE A 102 2.68 4.28 16.54
CA PHE A 102 2.57 5.73 16.59
C PHE A 102 3.03 6.29 17.94
N PHE A 103 2.54 5.78 19.07
CA PHE A 103 2.96 6.29 20.39
C PHE A 103 4.42 5.99 20.72
N GLU A 104 4.97 4.86 20.24
CA GLU A 104 6.38 4.50 20.48
C GLU A 104 7.36 5.37 19.67
N ASP A 105 6.98 5.73 18.44
CA ASP A 105 7.89 6.37 17.48
C ASP A 105 7.69 7.90 17.37
N THR A 106 6.57 8.44 17.89
CA THR A 106 6.24 9.86 17.73
C THR A 106 7.02 10.75 18.69
N ASN A 107 7.65 11.78 18.13
CA ASN A 107 8.21 12.88 18.90
C ASN A 107 7.17 14.00 19.05
N PHE A 108 6.51 14.08 20.21
CA PHE A 108 5.50 15.12 20.49
C PHE A 108 6.05 16.54 20.66
N ASP A 109 7.38 16.73 20.60
CA ASP A 109 8.00 18.06 20.56
C ASP A 109 8.06 18.66 19.13
N GLU A 110 7.67 17.90 18.10
CA GLU A 110 7.69 18.31 16.68
C GLU A 110 6.31 18.72 16.15
N ASP A 111 6.28 19.12 14.88
CA ASP A 111 5.05 19.38 14.14
C ASP A 111 4.30 18.06 13.88
N ALA A 112 2.98 18.09 14.06
CA ALA A 112 2.11 16.98 13.74
C ALA A 112 2.01 16.84 12.22
N ASP A 113 2.37 15.67 11.69
CA ASP A 113 2.22 15.37 10.28
C ASP A 113 0.77 14.93 9.96
N LEU A 114 0.36 15.21 8.72
CA LEU A 114 -1.02 14.97 8.29
C LEU A 114 -1.36 13.47 8.21
N ASP A 115 -0.38 12.61 7.90
CA ASP A 115 -0.57 11.16 7.83
C ASP A 115 -0.91 10.60 9.21
N SER A 116 -0.16 11.00 10.25
CA SER A 116 -0.43 10.65 11.64
C SER A 116 -1.81 11.11 12.09
N LEU A 117 -2.20 12.35 11.78
CA LEU A 117 -3.53 12.87 12.16
C LEU A 117 -4.67 12.13 11.45
N VAL A 118 -4.50 11.79 10.18
CA VAL A 118 -5.49 11.03 9.41
C VAL A 118 -5.57 9.58 9.90
N MET A 119 -4.45 8.98 10.27
CA MET A 119 -4.39 7.66 10.91
C MET A 119 -5.14 7.67 12.25
N LEU A 120 -4.85 8.65 13.11
CA LEU A 120 -5.54 8.81 14.40
C LEU A 120 -7.04 9.06 14.22
N ALA A 121 -7.44 9.96 13.31
CA ALA A 121 -8.85 10.18 12.99
C ALA A 121 -9.54 8.90 12.48
N GLY A 122 -8.87 8.11 11.64
CA GLY A 122 -9.39 6.80 11.22
C GLY A 122 -9.58 5.82 12.38
N GLY A 123 -8.78 5.93 13.45
CA GLY A 123 -8.95 5.20 14.69
C GLY A 123 -10.05 5.77 15.60
N PHE A 124 -10.21 7.08 15.61
CA PHE A 124 -11.12 7.84 16.49
C PHE A 124 -12.42 8.23 15.78
N ASP A 125 -12.99 7.32 14.99
CA ASP A 125 -14.16 7.62 14.17
C ASP A 125 -15.43 7.81 15.03
N ASP A 126 -15.81 9.07 15.23
CA ASP A 126 -17.05 9.51 15.87
C ASP A 126 -18.20 9.72 14.87
N GLY A 127 -18.06 9.20 13.64
CA GLY A 127 -19.03 9.30 12.56
C GLY A 127 -18.64 10.29 11.46
N HIS A 128 -17.37 10.72 11.40
CA HIS A 128 -16.90 11.64 10.37
C HIS A 128 -16.66 10.96 9.02
N GLY A 129 -16.42 9.65 8.98
CA GLY A 129 -16.24 8.90 7.72
C GLY A 129 -15.03 9.38 6.90
N LEU A 130 -13.90 9.66 7.57
CA LEU A 130 -12.70 10.16 6.90
C LEU A 130 -12.10 9.06 6.04
N THR A 131 -11.87 9.36 4.76
CA THR A 131 -11.35 8.39 3.78
C THR A 131 -9.98 8.75 3.22
N GLY A 132 -9.49 9.95 3.53
CA GLY A 132 -8.17 10.42 3.15
C GLY A 132 -8.09 11.93 2.97
N TYR A 133 -7.07 12.40 2.24
CA TYR A 133 -6.84 13.81 1.95
C TYR A 133 -6.16 14.04 0.61
N ARG A 134 -6.18 15.29 0.13
CA ARG A 134 -5.37 15.76 -0.99
C ARG A 134 -4.83 17.15 -0.70
N ILE A 135 -3.53 17.35 -0.84
CA ILE A 135 -2.87 18.65 -0.59
C ILE A 135 -1.93 19.03 -1.74
N GLU A 136 -1.75 20.34 -1.89
CA GLU A 136 -0.66 20.94 -2.63
C GLU A 136 0.06 21.91 -1.69
N GLY A 137 1.38 21.82 -1.66
CA GLY A 137 2.23 22.69 -0.87
C GLY A 137 3.42 23.20 -1.65
N CYS A 138 4.09 24.20 -1.10
CA CYS A 138 5.38 24.62 -1.63
C CYS A 138 6.33 25.09 -0.52
N TRP A 139 7.60 24.79 -0.75
CA TRP A 139 8.70 25.47 -0.08
C TRP A 139 9.04 26.73 -0.85
N HIS A 140 9.10 27.85 -0.14
CA HIS A 140 9.58 29.11 -0.68
C HIS A 140 10.64 29.74 0.21
N CYS A 141 11.46 30.59 -0.40
CA CYS A 141 12.57 31.26 0.24
C CYS A 141 12.37 32.77 0.17
N SER A 142 12.71 33.48 1.26
CA SER A 142 12.66 34.95 1.28
C SER A 142 13.68 35.62 0.34
N ALA A 143 14.52 34.84 -0.35
CA ALA A 143 15.45 35.32 -1.36
C ALA A 143 15.55 34.33 -2.54
N ALA A 144 15.77 34.87 -3.75
CA ALA A 144 15.99 34.05 -4.94
C ALA A 144 17.34 33.31 -4.85
N ARG A 145 17.30 32.06 -4.39
CA ARG A 145 18.46 31.17 -4.23
C ARG A 145 18.25 29.88 -5.01
N LEU A 146 19.37 29.29 -5.44
CA LEU A 146 19.37 28.09 -6.26
C LEU A 146 18.82 26.90 -5.46
N PHE A 147 17.80 26.22 -5.99
CA PHE A 147 17.16 25.03 -5.41
C PHE A 147 16.44 25.24 -4.06
N GLU A 148 16.09 26.49 -3.71
CA GLU A 148 15.31 26.81 -2.50
C GLU A 148 13.80 26.99 -2.77
N PHE A 149 13.33 26.59 -3.95
CA PHE A 149 11.91 26.59 -4.32
C PHE A 149 11.51 25.18 -4.71
N GLY A 150 10.36 24.72 -4.22
CA GLY A 150 9.84 23.41 -4.62
C GLY A 150 8.34 23.27 -4.33
N GLY A 151 7.64 22.57 -5.19
CA GLY A 151 6.28 22.12 -4.94
C GLY A 151 6.26 20.75 -4.27
N HIS A 152 5.16 20.49 -3.58
CA HIS A 152 4.81 19.24 -2.92
C HIS A 152 3.36 18.91 -3.26
N GLY A 153 3.06 17.65 -3.48
CA GLY A 153 1.69 17.18 -3.61
C GLY A 153 1.55 15.81 -2.98
N ASP A 154 0.56 15.68 -2.10
CA ASP A 154 0.19 14.40 -1.50
C ASP A 154 -1.28 14.10 -1.77
N TYR A 155 -1.52 12.83 -2.07
CA TYR A 155 -2.84 12.24 -2.12
C TYR A 155 -2.82 10.98 -1.27
N LEU A 156 -3.69 10.92 -0.28
CA LEU A 156 -3.96 9.72 0.49
C LEU A 156 -5.43 9.36 0.28
N GLY A 157 -5.67 8.15 -0.20
CA GLY A 157 -7.01 7.58 -0.26
C GLY A 157 -6.98 6.10 0.11
N LYS A 158 -8.16 5.52 0.28
CA LYS A 158 -8.34 4.12 0.72
C LYS A 158 -7.57 3.07 -0.10
N HIS A 159 -7.39 3.29 -1.40
CA HIS A 159 -6.82 2.31 -2.32
C HIS A 159 -5.44 2.69 -2.85
N PHE A 160 -5.08 3.97 -2.73
CA PHE A 160 -3.91 4.52 -3.37
C PHE A 160 -3.40 5.74 -2.61
N ALA A 161 -2.10 5.77 -2.36
CA ALA A 161 -1.39 6.91 -1.82
C ALA A 161 -0.25 7.32 -2.76
N VAL A 162 -0.01 8.62 -2.94
CA VAL A 162 1.13 9.12 -3.69
C VAL A 162 1.61 10.44 -3.13
N SER A 163 2.93 10.58 -3.06
CA SER A 163 3.62 11.79 -2.64
C SER A 163 4.69 12.16 -3.65
N GLU A 164 4.61 13.36 -4.22
CA GLU A 164 5.56 13.85 -5.20
C GLU A 164 6.05 15.26 -4.87
N SER A 165 7.34 15.49 -5.13
CA SER A 165 7.97 16.81 -4.93
C SER A 165 8.76 17.20 -6.16
N SER A 166 8.64 18.46 -6.57
CA SER A 166 9.36 18.98 -7.74
C SER A 166 10.89 18.89 -7.57
N ASN A 167 11.38 18.92 -6.33
CA ASN A 167 12.82 18.81 -6.06
C ASN A 167 13.34 17.39 -6.33
N ARG A 168 12.49 16.37 -6.10
CA ARG A 168 12.81 14.98 -6.43
C ARG A 168 12.96 14.80 -7.94
N ILE A 169 12.11 15.46 -8.75
CA ILE A 169 12.19 15.32 -10.21
C ILE A 169 13.48 15.88 -10.81
N VAL A 170 14.02 16.97 -10.24
CA VAL A 170 15.28 17.57 -10.69
C VAL A 170 16.45 16.62 -10.43
N SER A 171 16.55 16.08 -9.21
CA SER A 171 17.59 15.10 -8.86
C SER A 171 17.44 13.78 -9.66
N PHE A 172 16.20 13.35 -9.91
CA PHE A 172 15.92 12.19 -10.76
C PHE A 172 16.44 12.40 -12.18
N GLY A 173 16.12 13.53 -12.81
CA GLY A 173 16.58 13.85 -14.17
C GLY A 173 18.11 13.86 -14.26
N GLN A 174 18.79 14.47 -13.29
CA GLN A 174 20.25 14.49 -13.24
C GLN A 174 20.85 13.08 -13.13
N ARG A 175 20.29 12.19 -12.30
CA ARG A 175 20.77 10.81 -12.17
C ARG A 175 20.65 10.04 -13.48
N VAL A 176 19.51 10.16 -14.15
CA VAL A 176 19.28 9.49 -15.44
C VAL A 176 20.22 10.03 -16.52
N ASP A 177 20.37 11.35 -16.61
CA ASP A 177 21.24 11.99 -17.61
C ASP A 177 22.70 11.57 -17.46
N ILE A 178 23.23 11.52 -16.22
CA ILE A 178 24.58 11.04 -15.93
C ILE A 178 24.76 9.57 -16.37
N ALA A 179 23.80 8.70 -16.05
CA ALA A 179 23.86 7.30 -16.43
C ALA A 179 23.89 7.12 -17.95
N LEU A 180 23.00 7.83 -18.66
CA LEU A 180 22.94 7.80 -20.12
C LEU A 180 24.19 8.37 -20.77
N ALA A 181 24.73 9.49 -20.27
CA ALA A 181 25.96 10.10 -20.78
C ALA A 181 27.17 9.15 -20.65
N ASN A 182 27.19 8.31 -19.61
CA ASN A 182 28.22 7.29 -19.40
C ASN A 182 27.98 5.99 -20.19
N GLY A 183 26.85 5.89 -20.92
CA GLY A 183 26.43 4.65 -21.58
C GLY A 183 25.97 3.56 -20.62
N ASP A 184 25.73 3.90 -19.35
CA ASP A 184 25.25 2.97 -18.32
C ASP A 184 23.73 2.83 -18.40
N VAL A 185 23.29 2.00 -19.34
CA VAL A 185 21.87 1.68 -19.54
C VAL A 185 21.27 1.03 -18.30
N SER A 186 22.06 0.28 -17.53
CA SER A 186 21.59 -0.42 -16.32
C SER A 186 21.22 0.58 -15.24
N ASP A 187 22.08 1.56 -14.95
CA ASP A 187 21.80 2.57 -13.94
C ASP A 187 20.67 3.51 -14.36
N ALA A 188 20.56 3.86 -15.63
CA ALA A 188 19.42 4.62 -16.15
C ALA A 188 18.10 3.84 -15.94
N THR A 189 18.10 2.55 -16.27
CA THR A 189 16.95 1.66 -16.07
C THR A 189 16.59 1.52 -14.59
N LYS A 190 17.58 1.39 -13.72
CA LYS A 190 17.40 1.31 -12.27
C LYS A 190 16.75 2.59 -11.72
N ALA A 191 17.25 3.76 -12.10
CA ALA A 191 16.69 5.02 -11.65
C ALA A 191 15.21 5.18 -12.06
N ILE A 192 14.88 4.85 -13.32
CA ILE A 192 13.50 4.91 -13.84
C ILE A 192 12.61 3.89 -13.12
N SER A 193 13.05 2.64 -13.02
CA SER A 193 12.26 1.58 -12.39
C SER A 193 12.00 1.84 -10.91
N GLN A 194 12.95 2.44 -10.18
CA GLN A 194 12.73 2.85 -8.79
C GLN A 194 11.65 3.93 -8.65
N HIS A 195 11.60 4.90 -9.56
CA HIS A 195 10.55 5.92 -9.54
C HIS A 195 9.17 5.32 -9.88
N VAL A 196 9.10 4.44 -10.87
CA VAL A 196 7.86 3.70 -11.18
C VAL A 196 7.44 2.82 -9.99
N ALA A 197 8.38 2.13 -9.38
CA ALA A 197 8.12 1.27 -8.22
C ALA A 197 7.59 2.08 -7.03
N SER A 198 8.08 3.31 -6.78
CA SER A 198 7.55 4.14 -5.69
C SER A 198 6.10 4.55 -5.91
N VAL A 199 5.69 4.80 -7.15
CA VAL A 199 4.28 5.10 -7.47
C VAL A 199 3.41 3.85 -7.28
N ILE A 200 3.87 2.69 -7.75
CA ILE A 200 3.13 1.42 -7.60
C ILE A 200 3.02 0.98 -6.13
N ALA A 201 4.04 1.26 -5.32
CA ALA A 201 4.03 0.99 -3.88
C ALA A 201 2.88 1.69 -3.15
N GLY A 202 2.35 2.77 -3.72
CA GLY A 202 1.18 3.48 -3.24
C GLY A 202 -0.13 2.67 -3.25
N ILE A 203 -0.21 1.58 -4.01
CA ILE A 203 -1.40 0.72 -4.05
C ILE A 203 -1.44 -0.15 -2.78
N SER A 204 -2.49 0.03 -1.98
CA SER A 204 -2.60 -0.60 -0.65
C SER A 204 -2.75 -2.12 -0.73
N ASP A 205 -3.58 -2.62 -1.65
CA ASP A 205 -3.82 -4.06 -1.82
C ASP A 205 -2.66 -4.71 -2.59
N GLU A 206 -2.01 -5.71 -1.97
CA GLU A 206 -0.82 -6.34 -2.53
C GLU A 206 -1.08 -7.14 -3.80
N VAL A 207 -2.26 -7.76 -3.90
CA VAL A 207 -2.66 -8.56 -5.06
C VAL A 207 -2.95 -7.64 -6.24
N ILE A 208 -3.73 -6.58 -6.01
CA ILE A 208 -4.01 -5.55 -7.03
C ILE A 208 -2.70 -4.86 -7.44
N ARG A 209 -1.81 -4.54 -6.49
CA ARG A 209 -0.49 -3.96 -6.76
C ARG A 209 0.33 -4.84 -7.69
N ALA A 210 0.38 -6.16 -7.44
CA ALA A 210 1.06 -7.12 -8.30
C ALA A 210 0.41 -7.21 -9.70
N GLN A 211 -0.92 -7.18 -9.79
CA GLN A 211 -1.65 -7.18 -11.07
C GLN A 211 -1.39 -5.91 -11.88
N VAL A 212 -1.38 -4.74 -11.24
CA VAL A 212 -1.07 -3.47 -11.90
C VAL A 212 0.37 -3.46 -12.39
N LEU A 213 1.33 -3.94 -11.59
CA LEU A 213 2.72 -4.09 -12.02
C LEU A 213 2.83 -5.00 -13.26
N HIS A 214 2.15 -6.14 -13.25
CA HIS A 214 2.12 -7.05 -14.39
C HIS A 214 1.52 -6.41 -15.65
N GLY A 215 0.40 -5.69 -15.49
CA GLY A 215 -0.24 -4.93 -16.55
C GLY A 215 0.68 -3.84 -17.11
N LEU A 216 1.40 -3.12 -16.24
CA LEU A 216 2.36 -2.10 -16.63
C LEU A 216 3.53 -2.68 -17.42
N ILE A 217 4.13 -3.78 -16.94
CA ILE A 217 5.20 -4.48 -17.67
C ILE A 217 4.72 -4.86 -19.07
N THR A 218 3.49 -5.36 -19.19
CA THR A 218 2.89 -5.75 -20.47
C THR A 218 2.67 -4.54 -21.40
N GLN A 219 2.27 -3.38 -20.86
CA GLN A 219 2.03 -2.16 -21.63
C GLN A 219 3.33 -1.44 -22.04
N LEU A 220 4.34 -1.44 -21.16
CA LEU A 220 5.64 -0.82 -21.40
C LEU A 220 6.58 -1.70 -22.21
N ALA A 221 6.34 -3.02 -22.23
CA ALA A 221 7.05 -3.92 -23.13
C ALA A 221 6.91 -3.37 -24.55
N PRO A 222 8.02 -3.16 -25.26
CA PRO A 222 7.97 -2.58 -26.59
C PRO A 222 7.08 -3.46 -27.45
N VAL A 223 5.92 -2.91 -27.86
CA VAL A 223 5.21 -3.43 -29.02
C VAL A 223 6.13 -3.14 -30.19
N THR A 224 7.04 -4.06 -30.49
CA THR A 224 7.86 -3.91 -31.69
C THR A 224 6.95 -4.13 -32.90
N THR A 225 6.28 -3.06 -33.32
CA THR A 225 5.84 -2.82 -34.70
C THR A 225 7.02 -2.45 -35.61
N GLY A 226 8.26 -2.78 -35.22
CA GLY A 226 9.35 -2.92 -36.15
C GLY A 226 9.17 -4.25 -36.85
N GLY A 227 8.57 -4.23 -38.04
CA GLY A 227 8.29 -5.43 -38.83
C GLY A 227 9.55 -6.23 -39.06
N TRP A 228 9.81 -7.20 -38.19
CA TRP A 228 10.78 -8.23 -38.47
C TRP A 228 10.39 -8.89 -39.80
N SER A 229 11.40 -9.12 -40.65
CA SER A 229 11.23 -9.85 -41.89
C SER A 229 12.33 -10.90 -42.00
N PRO A 230 12.08 -12.04 -42.66
CA PRO A 230 13.10 -13.07 -42.86
C PRO A 230 14.37 -12.57 -43.56
N ALA A 231 14.28 -11.48 -44.33
CA ALA A 231 15.42 -10.87 -45.02
C ALA A 231 16.47 -10.30 -44.04
N ASN A 232 16.08 -10.02 -42.79
CA ASN A 232 16.97 -9.47 -41.76
C ASN A 232 17.58 -10.56 -40.86
N GLY A 233 17.37 -11.84 -41.19
CA GLY A 233 17.84 -12.98 -40.40
C GLY A 233 16.78 -13.50 -39.42
N VAL A 234 17.18 -14.46 -38.57
CA VAL A 234 16.31 -15.05 -37.54
C VAL A 234 15.88 -14.02 -36.50
N MET A 235 14.67 -14.17 -35.95
CA MET A 235 14.18 -13.34 -34.84
C MET A 235 15.12 -13.46 -33.64
N THR A 236 15.34 -12.35 -32.96
CA THR A 236 15.88 -12.36 -31.60
C THR A 236 14.80 -12.81 -30.60
N ASP A 237 15.20 -13.24 -29.40
CA ASP A 237 14.27 -13.63 -28.34
C ASP A 237 13.24 -12.52 -28.04
N LEU A 238 13.67 -11.26 -28.04
CA LEU A 238 12.78 -10.10 -27.83
C LEU A 238 11.74 -9.96 -28.94
N GLN A 239 12.13 -10.16 -30.21
CA GLN A 239 11.22 -10.12 -31.34
C GLN A 239 10.22 -11.28 -31.29
N TYR A 240 10.71 -12.50 -31.03
CA TYR A 240 9.88 -13.70 -30.94
C TYR A 240 8.83 -13.59 -29.80
N THR A 241 9.26 -13.14 -28.63
CA THR A 241 8.37 -12.91 -27.48
C THR A 241 7.40 -11.76 -27.70
N THR A 242 7.75 -10.72 -28.48
CA THR A 242 6.79 -9.68 -28.90
C THR A 242 5.63 -10.29 -29.69
N TYR A 243 5.91 -11.25 -30.57
CA TYR A 243 4.88 -11.98 -31.31
C TYR A 243 4.19 -13.08 -30.49
N ARG A 244 4.48 -13.18 -29.19
CA ARG A 244 3.92 -14.15 -28.24
C ARG A 244 4.10 -15.60 -28.68
N GLY A 245 5.21 -15.89 -29.37
CA GLY A 245 5.50 -17.22 -29.92
C GLY A 245 4.66 -17.64 -31.13
N CYS A 246 3.75 -16.80 -31.62
CA CYS A 246 2.80 -17.12 -32.69
C CYS A 246 3.35 -16.90 -34.11
N ARG A 247 4.68 -16.92 -34.29
CA ARG A 247 5.36 -16.77 -35.59
C ARG A 247 6.60 -17.62 -35.62
N CYS A 248 6.89 -18.31 -36.72
CA CYS A 248 8.18 -18.96 -36.86
C CYS A 248 9.31 -17.92 -36.75
N PRO A 249 10.32 -18.12 -35.86
CA PRO A 249 11.44 -17.18 -35.72
C PRO A 249 12.35 -17.13 -36.95
N SER A 250 12.22 -18.08 -37.88
CA SER A 250 13.02 -18.13 -39.11
C SER A 250 12.31 -17.50 -40.31
N CYS A 251 11.05 -17.86 -40.57
CA CYS A 251 10.32 -17.41 -41.78
C CYS A 251 9.10 -16.52 -41.51
N GLY A 252 8.65 -16.40 -40.27
CA GLY A 252 7.49 -15.58 -39.90
C GLY A 252 6.12 -16.20 -40.15
N ASP A 253 6.07 -17.44 -40.65
CA ASP A 253 4.81 -18.17 -40.86
C ASP A 253 4.03 -18.30 -39.54
N ARG A 254 2.70 -18.28 -39.64
CA ARG A 254 1.78 -18.27 -38.49
C ARG A 254 0.84 -19.47 -38.47
N GLU A 255 0.73 -20.17 -39.58
CA GLU A 255 -0.29 -21.20 -39.80
C GLU A 255 0.32 -22.61 -39.75
N GLN A 256 1.59 -22.73 -40.14
CA GLN A 256 2.32 -23.99 -40.22
C GLN A 256 3.25 -24.20 -39.01
N LEU A 257 2.77 -23.85 -37.82
CA LEU A 257 3.49 -24.05 -36.56
C LEU A 257 2.92 -25.28 -35.85
N SER A 258 3.79 -26.19 -35.43
CA SER A 258 3.44 -27.36 -34.64
C SER A 258 4.29 -27.42 -33.38
N GLY A 259 3.66 -27.76 -32.26
CA GLY A 259 4.32 -27.96 -30.98
C GLY A 259 4.23 -29.42 -30.56
N GLN A 260 5.31 -29.96 -29.99
CA GLN A 260 5.32 -31.29 -29.38
C GLN A 260 4.81 -31.24 -27.92
N SER A 261 4.91 -32.34 -27.19
CA SER A 261 4.58 -32.41 -25.76
C SER A 261 5.40 -31.42 -24.94
N PHE A 262 4.80 -30.85 -23.90
CA PHE A 262 5.50 -30.06 -22.90
C PHE A 262 6.38 -30.96 -22.01
N SER A 263 7.60 -30.50 -21.76
CA SER A 263 8.47 -31.03 -20.72
C SER A 263 8.46 -30.07 -19.54
N ILE A 264 8.19 -30.56 -18.34
CA ILE A 264 8.21 -29.76 -17.11
C ILE A 264 9.34 -30.27 -16.23
N ASP A 265 10.28 -29.40 -15.88
CA ASP A 265 11.38 -29.72 -14.96
C ASP A 265 11.78 -28.47 -14.15
N ALA A 266 12.06 -28.69 -12.86
CA ALA A 266 12.62 -27.70 -11.92
C ALA A 266 11.99 -26.28 -11.98
N GLY A 267 10.66 -26.17 -12.10
CA GLY A 267 9.96 -24.88 -12.12
C GLY A 267 9.98 -24.16 -13.48
N THR A 268 10.42 -24.84 -14.53
CA THR A 268 10.34 -24.39 -15.93
C THR A 268 9.57 -25.39 -16.76
N ALA A 269 8.84 -24.91 -17.76
CA ALA A 269 8.26 -25.76 -18.78
C ALA A 269 8.92 -25.42 -20.12
N SER A 270 9.13 -26.41 -20.98
CA SER A 270 9.61 -26.19 -22.33
C SER A 270 8.80 -26.98 -23.34
N GLN A 271 8.68 -26.45 -24.56
CA GLN A 271 8.00 -27.10 -25.67
C GLN A 271 8.88 -27.02 -26.91
N THR A 272 9.16 -28.16 -27.53
CA THR A 272 9.81 -28.14 -28.86
C THR A 272 8.78 -27.76 -29.92
N MET A 273 9.13 -26.75 -30.69
CA MET A 273 8.35 -26.18 -31.77
C MET A 273 8.98 -26.51 -33.12
N HIS A 274 8.14 -26.64 -34.14
CA HIS A 274 8.54 -26.89 -35.51
C HIS A 274 7.68 -26.07 -36.48
N CYS A 275 8.31 -25.55 -37.55
CA CYS A 275 7.63 -24.84 -38.62
C CYS A 275 7.65 -25.71 -39.89
N GLU A 276 6.49 -26.12 -40.40
CA GLU A 276 6.41 -26.95 -41.61
C GLU A 276 6.72 -26.15 -42.87
N ALA A 277 6.53 -24.82 -42.85
CA ALA A 277 6.78 -23.96 -44.00
C ALA A 277 8.27 -23.78 -44.33
N CYS A 278 9.15 -23.80 -43.33
CA CYS A 278 10.60 -23.62 -43.52
C CYS A 278 11.47 -24.67 -42.83
N GLU A 279 10.85 -25.70 -42.25
CA GLU A 279 11.50 -26.82 -41.56
C GLU A 279 12.33 -26.45 -40.31
N ALA A 280 12.24 -25.21 -39.83
CA ALA A 280 12.94 -24.77 -38.63
C ALA A 280 12.38 -25.46 -37.38
N SER A 281 13.26 -25.77 -36.41
CA SER A 281 12.87 -26.26 -35.08
C SER A 281 13.58 -25.46 -33.98
N TRP A 282 12.85 -25.16 -32.91
CA TRP A 282 13.35 -24.42 -31.74
C TRP A 282 12.62 -24.91 -30.48
N SER A 283 13.01 -24.42 -29.31
CA SER A 283 12.34 -24.73 -28.04
C SER A 283 11.81 -23.46 -27.39
N ASP A 284 10.51 -23.42 -27.16
CA ASP A 284 9.89 -22.42 -26.30
C ASP A 284 10.20 -22.77 -24.84
N SER A 285 10.51 -21.76 -24.04
CA SER A 285 10.76 -21.89 -22.60
C SER A 285 9.79 -21.00 -21.84
N TYR A 286 9.02 -21.59 -20.95
CA TYR A 286 8.00 -20.94 -20.15
C TYR A 286 8.44 -20.86 -18.69
N ARG A 287 8.07 -19.75 -18.06
CA ARG A 287 8.20 -19.54 -16.62
C ARG A 287 6.82 -19.48 -16.01
N LEU A 288 6.64 -20.12 -14.86
CA LEU A 288 5.44 -19.94 -14.05
C LEU A 288 5.37 -18.47 -13.58
N ILE A 289 4.31 -17.77 -13.98
CA ILE A 289 4.09 -16.36 -13.61
C ILE A 289 2.95 -16.18 -12.59
N GLY A 290 2.22 -17.25 -12.28
CA GLY A 290 1.09 -17.21 -11.36
C GLY A 290 0.22 -18.47 -11.45
N TYR A 291 -0.87 -18.49 -10.68
CA TYR A 291 -1.94 -19.48 -10.75
C TYR A 291 -3.29 -18.76 -10.74
N SER A 292 -4.34 -19.36 -11.30
CA SER A 292 -5.73 -18.89 -11.25
C SER A 292 -6.66 -20.09 -11.08
N ASP A 293 -7.93 -19.81 -10.77
CA ASP A 293 -9.00 -20.82 -10.73
C ASP A 293 -8.70 -22.00 -9.80
N LEU A 294 -8.08 -21.71 -8.64
CA LEU A 294 -7.86 -22.70 -7.60
C LEU A 294 -9.20 -23.16 -7.04
N GLU A 295 -9.61 -24.38 -7.37
CA GLU A 295 -10.77 -25.03 -6.77
C GLU A 295 -10.35 -25.81 -5.51
N GLY A 296 -11.05 -25.56 -4.40
CA GLY A 296 -10.68 -26.07 -3.08
C GLY A 296 -9.65 -25.17 -2.38
N GLY A 297 -8.77 -25.76 -1.58
CA GLY A 297 -7.81 -25.03 -0.76
C GLY A 297 -8.15 -25.07 0.73
N LEU A 298 -7.57 -24.17 1.51
CA LEU A 298 -7.78 -24.07 2.96
C LEU A 298 -9.18 -23.54 3.26
N ASP A 299 -9.94 -24.27 4.09
CA ASP A 299 -11.20 -23.76 4.63
C ASP A 299 -10.94 -22.82 5.81
N HIS A 300 -10.54 -21.59 5.50
CA HIS A 300 -10.26 -20.57 6.52
C HIS A 300 -11.48 -20.26 7.40
N GLU A 301 -12.69 -20.33 6.84
CA GLU A 301 -13.92 -20.10 7.58
C GLU A 301 -14.16 -21.22 8.60
N GLY A 302 -14.06 -22.48 8.17
CA GLY A 302 -14.13 -23.65 9.05
C GLY A 302 -13.07 -23.62 10.15
N ILE A 303 -11.81 -23.35 9.78
CA ILE A 303 -10.69 -23.23 10.74
C ILE A 303 -11.00 -22.16 11.80
N ASN A 304 -11.35 -20.94 11.38
CA ASN A 304 -11.57 -19.84 12.31
C ASN A 304 -12.77 -20.10 13.23
N ARG A 305 -13.82 -20.72 12.69
CA ARG A 305 -15.03 -21.06 13.44
C ARG A 305 -14.74 -22.07 14.57
N VAL A 306 -13.95 -23.10 14.28
CA VAL A 306 -13.54 -24.11 15.27
C VAL A 306 -12.61 -23.50 16.33
N VAL A 307 -11.63 -22.68 15.91
CA VAL A 307 -10.72 -21.98 16.86
C VAL A 307 -11.50 -21.06 17.81
N ALA A 308 -12.46 -20.29 17.29
CA ALA A 308 -13.28 -19.40 18.11
C ALA A 308 -14.11 -20.17 19.16
N ASP A 309 -14.75 -21.27 18.76
CA ASP A 309 -15.53 -22.10 19.68
C ASP A 309 -14.67 -22.72 20.80
N VAL A 310 -13.47 -23.22 20.48
CA VAL A 310 -12.55 -23.73 21.53
C VAL A 310 -12.13 -22.62 22.50
N LYS A 311 -11.86 -21.41 22.00
CA LYS A 311 -11.53 -20.25 22.84
C LYS A 311 -12.70 -19.84 23.74
N GLU A 312 -13.92 -19.78 23.21
CA GLU A 312 -15.12 -19.41 23.97
C GLU A 312 -15.44 -20.40 25.10
N ARG A 313 -15.16 -21.69 24.89
CA ARG A 313 -15.35 -22.74 25.91
C ARG A 313 -14.30 -22.70 27.02
N GLY A 314 -13.21 -21.95 26.83
CA GLY A 314 -12.11 -21.87 27.80
C GLY A 314 -11.44 -23.22 28.05
N VAL A 315 -11.32 -24.07 27.02
CA VAL A 315 -10.64 -25.36 27.14
C VAL A 315 -9.17 -25.10 27.48
N ALA A 316 -8.70 -25.71 28.58
CA ALA A 316 -7.30 -25.59 28.97
C ALA A 316 -6.42 -26.36 27.99
N VAL A 317 -5.57 -25.64 27.26
CA VAL A 317 -4.62 -26.20 26.31
C VAL A 317 -3.22 -26.07 26.89
N VAL A 318 -2.59 -27.20 27.19
CA VAL A 318 -1.27 -27.26 27.84
C VAL A 318 -0.15 -27.53 26.82
N ASP A 319 -0.48 -28.24 25.74
CA ASP A 319 0.42 -28.49 24.62
C ASP A 319 -0.34 -28.63 23.28
N ALA A 320 0.41 -28.84 22.21
CA ALA A 320 -0.14 -29.01 20.86
C ALA A 320 -1.03 -30.25 20.69
N GLY A 321 -0.83 -31.29 21.50
CA GLY A 321 -1.69 -32.47 21.52
C GLY A 321 -3.06 -32.16 22.10
N ASP A 322 -3.09 -31.44 23.23
CA ASP A 322 -4.33 -30.97 23.85
C ASP A 322 -5.09 -30.02 22.93
N ALA A 323 -4.38 -29.12 22.25
CA ALA A 323 -4.95 -28.20 21.26
C ALA A 323 -5.60 -28.97 20.10
N ALA A 324 -4.90 -29.96 19.54
CA ALA A 324 -5.39 -30.72 18.40
C ALA A 324 -6.64 -31.55 18.76
N ALA A 325 -6.69 -32.10 19.97
CA ALA A 325 -7.85 -32.80 20.49
C ALA A 325 -9.06 -31.85 20.63
N ALA A 326 -8.86 -30.68 21.25
CA ALA A 326 -9.92 -29.70 21.44
C ALA A 326 -10.48 -29.16 20.11
N ILE A 327 -9.60 -28.89 19.13
CA ILE A 327 -9.99 -28.48 17.77
C ILE A 327 -10.77 -29.59 17.07
N SER A 328 -10.35 -30.85 17.19
CA SER A 328 -11.04 -31.98 16.55
C SER A 328 -12.44 -32.18 17.14
N ASP A 329 -12.56 -32.17 18.47
CA ASP A 329 -13.83 -32.31 19.19
C ASP A 329 -14.80 -31.17 18.82
N SER A 330 -14.30 -29.92 18.77
CA SER A 330 -15.10 -28.77 18.34
C SER A 330 -15.52 -28.86 16.87
N GLY A 331 -14.63 -29.33 15.99
CA GLY A 331 -14.96 -29.61 14.58
C GLY A 331 -16.12 -30.58 14.42
N ASP A 332 -16.09 -31.70 15.16
CA ASP A 332 -17.16 -32.71 15.15
C ASP A 332 -18.49 -32.12 15.65
N GLU A 333 -18.48 -31.33 16.72
CA GLU A 333 -19.68 -30.70 17.27
C GLU A 333 -20.28 -29.63 16.35
N LEU A 334 -19.44 -28.87 15.66
CA LEU A 334 -19.85 -27.81 14.73
C LEU A 334 -20.22 -28.35 13.34
N GLY A 335 -19.97 -29.64 13.07
CA GLY A 335 -20.13 -30.26 11.77
C GLY A 335 -19.12 -29.76 10.74
N VAL A 336 -17.94 -29.33 11.19
CA VAL A 336 -16.85 -28.81 10.36
C VAL A 336 -15.75 -29.86 10.27
N GLY A 337 -15.67 -30.54 9.13
CA GLY A 337 -14.67 -31.58 8.89
C GLY A 337 -13.33 -31.00 8.47
N LEU A 338 -12.48 -30.66 9.44
CA LEU A 338 -11.11 -30.17 9.18
C LEU A 338 -10.18 -31.32 8.79
N ARG A 339 -9.33 -31.11 7.79
CA ARG A 339 -8.22 -32.02 7.45
C ARG A 339 -7.04 -31.79 8.38
N GLN A 340 -6.11 -32.75 8.46
CA GLN A 340 -4.99 -32.67 9.41
C GLN A 340 -4.19 -31.36 9.32
N PHE A 341 -3.86 -30.89 8.12
CA PHE A 341 -3.12 -29.64 7.96
C PHE A 341 -3.92 -28.39 8.34
N GLU A 342 -5.26 -28.47 8.29
CA GLU A 342 -6.16 -27.40 8.76
C GLU A 342 -6.25 -27.40 10.29
N ILE A 343 -6.23 -28.60 10.90
CA ILE A 343 -6.08 -28.77 12.35
C ILE A 343 -4.75 -28.19 12.82
N ASP A 344 -3.64 -28.48 12.12
CA ASP A 344 -2.31 -27.97 12.48
C ASP A 344 -2.28 -26.42 12.47
N ILE A 345 -2.93 -25.80 11.47
CA ILE A 345 -3.09 -24.33 11.40
C ILE A 345 -3.97 -23.81 12.53
N ALA A 346 -5.09 -24.49 12.81
CA ALA A 346 -5.99 -24.13 13.90
C ALA A 346 -5.30 -24.21 15.27
N VAL A 347 -4.47 -25.23 15.49
CA VAL A 347 -3.65 -25.42 16.69
C VAL A 347 -2.64 -24.28 16.85
N SER A 348 -1.91 -23.92 15.79
CA SER A 348 -1.00 -22.76 15.83
C SER A 348 -1.77 -21.48 16.17
N LYS A 349 -2.93 -21.21 15.56
CA LYS A 349 -3.76 -20.05 15.90
C LYS A 349 -4.28 -20.03 17.33
N LEU A 350 -4.42 -21.20 17.96
CA LEU A 350 -4.91 -21.33 19.32
C LEU A 350 -3.79 -21.20 20.37
N ILE A 351 -2.56 -21.58 20.02
CA ILE A 351 -1.39 -21.51 20.90
C ILE A 351 -0.67 -20.16 20.78
N ASP A 352 -0.58 -19.61 19.57
CA ASP A 352 0.20 -18.41 19.27
C ASP A 352 -0.56 -17.09 19.50
N GLY A 353 -1.86 -17.13 19.82
CA GLY A 353 -2.67 -15.94 20.09
C GLY A 353 -3.76 -16.17 21.11
#